data_AF-A0A8T7KNV9-F1
#
_entry.id   AF-A0A8T7KNV9-F1
#
_cell.length_a   1.000
_cell.length_b   1.000
_cell.length_c   1.000
_cell.angle_alpha   90.00
_cell.angle_beta   90.00
_cell.angle_gamma   90.00
#
_symmetry.space_group_name_H-M   'P 1'
#
loop_
_entity.id
_entity.type
_entity.pdbx_description
1 polymer ?
#
loop_
_entity_poly.entity_id
_entity_poly.type
_entity_poly.pdbx_seq_one_letter_code
_entity_poly.pdbx_strand_id
1 'polypeptide(L)'
;MAMEIVADTPTSAYVPPNPSAPKPDVAVSGSGVRWIDVDLTNQRVYAYEGDTVVNSFIVSTGTWRTPTVTGQYKIYVKYRSAKMSGPGYYLPDVPYIMYFYKGYGLHGTYWHNNFGTPMSHGCVNLTTSDAAWLFNWASVGTLVNVHY
;
A
#
# COMPACT_ATOMS: atom_id res chain seq x y z
N MET A 1 23.90 11.14 -28.86
CA MET A 1 23.36 10.92 -27.51
C MET A 1 22.15 10.01 -27.68
N ALA A 2 22.30 8.74 -27.33
CA ALA A 2 21.24 7.75 -27.45
C ALA A 2 20.42 7.77 -26.16
N MET A 3 19.10 7.89 -26.30
CA MET A 3 18.13 7.85 -25.21
C MET A 3 17.75 6.39 -25.01
N GLU A 4 18.11 5.81 -23.85
CA GLU A 4 17.77 4.44 -23.52
C GLU A 4 16.36 4.42 -22.91
N ILE A 5 15.39 3.89 -23.65
CA ILE A 5 14.05 3.61 -23.16
C ILE A 5 14.05 2.18 -22.64
N VAL A 6 13.88 2.01 -21.33
CA VAL A 6 13.61 0.69 -20.73
C VAL A 6 12.13 0.39 -20.97
N ALA A 7 11.86 -0.57 -21.86
CA ALA A 7 10.52 -1.08 -22.10
C ALA A 7 10.17 -2.11 -21.03
N ASP A 8 9.49 -1.69 -19.97
CA ASP A 8 8.88 -2.61 -19.02
C ASP A 8 7.42 -2.86 -19.41
N THR A 9 7.17 -4.01 -20.04
CA THR A 9 5.83 -4.58 -20.06
C THR A 9 5.95 -6.08 -19.83
N PRO A 10 5.79 -6.57 -18.60
CA PRO A 10 5.64 -8.00 -18.40
C PRO A 10 4.24 -8.43 -18.89
N THR A 11 4.26 -9.37 -19.84
CA THR A 11 3.11 -10.10 -20.38
C THR A 11 2.26 -10.72 -19.25
N SER A 12 0.94 -10.54 -19.32
CA SER A 12 -0.02 -11.13 -18.38
C SER A 12 -0.16 -12.63 -18.64
N ALA A 13 0.63 -13.43 -17.94
CA ALA A 13 0.31 -14.82 -17.66
C ALA A 13 -0.21 -14.89 -16.21
N TYR A 14 -1.43 -15.38 -16.03
CA TYR A 14 -1.97 -15.67 -14.71
C TYR A 14 -1.14 -16.79 -14.06
N VAL A 15 -0.39 -16.42 -13.02
CA VAL A 15 0.29 -17.36 -12.12
C VAL A 15 -0.56 -17.45 -10.85
N PRO A 16 -0.99 -18.65 -10.42
CA PRO A 16 -1.72 -18.80 -9.16
C PRO A 16 -0.84 -18.29 -8.00
N PRO A 17 -1.40 -17.56 -7.02
CA PRO A 17 -0.62 -16.93 -5.98
C PRO A 17 0.06 -17.97 -5.09
N ASN A 18 1.38 -17.90 -5.03
CA ASN A 18 2.20 -18.54 -4.01
C ASN A 18 1.95 -17.78 -2.68
N PRO A 19 1.49 -18.43 -1.59
CA PRO A 19 1.03 -17.77 -0.35
C PRO A 19 2.14 -17.19 0.53
N SER A 20 3.28 -16.84 -0.07
CA SER A 20 4.34 -16.10 0.58
C SER A 20 5.10 -15.38 -0.52
N ALA A 21 4.76 -14.12 -0.78
CA ALA A 21 5.70 -13.27 -1.49
C ALA A 21 6.98 -13.26 -0.65
N PRO A 22 8.14 -13.62 -1.22
CA PRO A 22 9.40 -13.48 -0.50
C PRO A 22 9.51 -12.04 -0.02
N LYS A 23 9.89 -11.88 1.24
CA LYS A 23 10.32 -10.58 1.75
C LYS A 23 11.26 -9.97 0.70
N PRO A 24 11.01 -8.73 0.25
CA PRO A 24 11.86 -8.14 -0.77
C PRO A 24 13.34 -8.22 -0.40
N ASP A 25 14.22 -8.51 -1.36
CA ASP A 25 15.70 -8.52 -1.19
C ASP A 25 16.27 -7.15 -0.75
N VAL A 26 15.39 -6.17 -0.57
CA VAL A 26 15.64 -4.85 0.01
C VAL A 26 16.09 -4.98 1.48
N ALA A 27 15.82 -6.11 2.12
CA ALA A 27 16.26 -6.42 3.47
C ALA A 27 17.74 -6.86 3.52
N VAL A 28 18.66 -5.93 3.28
CA VAL A 28 20.01 -6.06 3.85
C VAL A 28 19.89 -5.68 5.33
N SER A 29 20.03 -6.65 6.24
CA SER A 29 20.01 -6.42 7.69
C SER A 29 20.92 -5.24 8.05
N GLY A 30 20.40 -4.28 8.81
CA GLY A 30 21.16 -3.09 9.24
C GLY A 30 21.23 -1.93 8.24
N SER A 31 20.59 -2.00 7.07
CA SER A 31 20.60 -0.89 6.10
C SER A 31 19.78 0.34 6.50
N GLY A 32 18.89 0.23 7.50
CA GLY A 32 17.96 1.30 7.88
C GLY A 32 16.89 1.61 6.81
N VAL A 33 16.77 0.78 5.77
CA VAL A 33 15.82 0.99 4.68
C VAL A 33 14.39 0.73 5.15
N ARG A 34 13.52 1.72 4.91
CA ARG A 34 12.09 1.66 5.24
C ARG A 34 11.29 1.04 4.11
N TRP A 35 10.45 0.07 4.44
CA TRP A 35 9.49 -0.51 3.50
C TRP A 35 8.21 -0.95 4.22
N ILE A 36 7.15 -1.08 3.44
CA ILE A 36 5.80 -1.39 3.91
C ILE A 36 5.41 -2.74 3.35
N ASP A 37 4.88 -3.59 4.20
CA ASP A 37 4.30 -4.88 3.85
C ASP A 37 2.78 -4.82 4.06
N VAL A 38 2.02 -5.27 3.07
CA VAL A 38 0.56 -5.30 3.07
C VAL A 38 0.12 -6.74 2.88
N ASP A 39 -0.34 -7.34 3.98
CA ASP A 39 -0.85 -8.71 4.03
C ASP A 39 -2.37 -8.69 3.87
N LEU A 40 -2.82 -9.15 2.70
CA LEU A 40 -4.23 -9.21 2.31
C LEU A 40 -4.97 -10.35 3.02
N THR A 41 -4.29 -11.41 3.47
CA THR A 41 -4.93 -12.50 4.21
C THR A 41 -5.26 -12.08 5.64
N ASN A 42 -4.29 -11.45 6.30
CA ASN A 42 -4.41 -11.04 7.70
C ASN A 42 -4.99 -9.62 7.88
N GLN A 43 -5.31 -8.94 6.76
CA GLN A 43 -5.79 -7.55 6.74
C GLN A 43 -4.92 -6.64 7.61
N ARG A 44 -3.61 -6.68 7.34
CA ARG A 44 -2.61 -6.01 8.16
C ARG A 44 -1.58 -5.30 7.30
N VAL A 45 -1.10 -4.17 7.82
CA VAL A 45 0.07 -3.48 7.30
C VAL A 45 1.18 -3.56 8.33
N TYR A 46 2.40 -3.85 7.89
CA TYR A 46 3.60 -3.81 8.71
C TYR A 46 4.58 -2.76 8.17
N ALA A 47 5.11 -1.94 9.05
CA ALA A 47 6.19 -1.00 8.74
C ALA A 47 7.52 -1.63 9.17
N TYR A 48 8.43 -1.79 8.22
CA TYR A 48 9.74 -2.40 8.45
C TYR A 48 10.88 -1.38 8.34
N GLU A 49 11.86 -1.51 9.23
CA GLU A 49 13.21 -0.96 9.04
C GLU A 49 14.18 -2.13 8.88
N GLY A 50 14.70 -2.30 7.66
CA GLY A 50 15.47 -3.49 7.28
C GLY A 50 14.63 -4.77 7.43
N ASP A 51 14.93 -5.56 8.46
CA ASP A 51 14.23 -6.81 8.79
C ASP A 51 13.34 -6.75 10.03
N THR A 52 13.32 -5.62 10.70
CA THR A 52 12.61 -5.45 11.96
C THR A 52 11.28 -4.73 11.72
N VAL A 53 10.19 -5.32 12.20
CA VAL A 53 8.89 -4.64 12.25
C VAL A 53 8.95 -3.56 13.33
N VAL A 54 8.80 -2.30 12.94
CA VAL A 54 8.77 -1.17 13.87
C VAL A 54 7.35 -0.76 14.24
N ASN A 55 6.36 -1.12 13.42
CA ASN A 55 4.94 -0.92 13.73
C ASN A 55 4.02 -1.83 12.90
N SER A 56 2.78 -2.03 13.33
CA SER A 56 1.76 -2.77 12.57
C SER A 56 0.36 -2.22 12.78
N PHE A 57 -0.50 -2.33 11.77
CA PHE A 57 -1.84 -1.74 11.76
C PHE A 57 -2.86 -2.72 11.22
N ILE A 58 -4.03 -2.81 11.88
CA ILE A 58 -5.19 -3.48 11.31
C ILE A 58 -5.75 -2.58 10.21
N VAL A 59 -5.99 -3.13 9.02
CA VAL A 59 -6.45 -2.37 7.85
C VAL A 59 -7.69 -2.97 7.21
N SER A 60 -8.30 -2.25 6.29
CA SER A 60 -9.30 -2.80 5.37
C SER A 60 -8.85 -2.57 3.93
N THR A 61 -8.67 -3.66 3.19
CA THR A 61 -8.22 -3.61 1.79
C THR A 61 -9.39 -3.73 0.81
N GLY A 62 -9.08 -3.85 -0.48
CA GLY A 62 -10.06 -3.95 -1.55
C GLY A 62 -10.94 -5.18 -1.43
N THR A 63 -12.26 -5.01 -1.61
CA THR A 63 -13.19 -6.16 -1.67
C THR A 63 -12.92 -7.04 -2.89
N TRP A 64 -13.52 -8.24 -2.94
CA TRP A 64 -13.43 -9.12 -4.10
C TRP A 64 -13.90 -8.47 -5.42
N ARG A 65 -14.79 -7.46 -5.37
CA ARG A 65 -15.27 -6.72 -6.55
C ARG A 65 -14.25 -5.70 -7.07
N THR A 66 -13.40 -5.22 -6.17
CA THR A 66 -12.45 -4.13 -6.37
C THR A 66 -11.18 -4.42 -5.58
N PRO A 67 -10.45 -5.50 -5.94
CA PRO A 67 -9.36 -6.02 -5.13
C PRO A 67 -8.17 -5.06 -5.09
N THR A 68 -7.43 -5.09 -3.99
CA THR A 68 -6.11 -4.45 -3.93
C THR A 68 -5.13 -5.23 -4.80
N VAL A 69 -4.33 -4.53 -5.60
CA VAL A 69 -3.35 -5.15 -6.49
C VAL A 69 -2.17 -5.72 -5.70
N THR A 70 -1.78 -6.96 -5.99
CA THR A 70 -0.55 -7.57 -5.44
C THR A 70 0.68 -7.10 -6.22
N GLY A 71 1.86 -7.25 -5.62
CA GLY A 71 3.16 -6.91 -6.22
C GLY A 71 3.95 -5.90 -5.40
N GLN A 72 5.08 -5.48 -5.96
CA GLN A 72 6.00 -4.52 -5.34
C GLN A 72 5.89 -3.17 -6.04
N TYR A 73 5.63 -2.13 -5.26
CA TYR A 73 5.40 -0.77 -5.72
C TYR A 73 6.21 0.22 -4.90
N LYS A 74 6.28 1.48 -5.32
CA LYS A 74 6.87 2.56 -4.53
C LYS A 74 5.85 3.67 -4.33
N ILE A 75 5.79 4.24 -3.14
CA ILE A 75 5.00 5.45 -2.90
C ILE A 75 5.51 6.52 -3.87
N TYR A 76 4.68 6.95 -4.80
CA TYR A 76 5.07 7.92 -5.84
C TYR A 76 4.61 9.34 -5.50
N VAL A 77 3.58 9.49 -4.66
CA VAL A 77 3.11 10.80 -4.20
C VAL A 77 2.40 10.68 -2.85
N LYS A 78 2.43 11.77 -2.09
CA LYS A 78 1.83 11.89 -0.76
C LYS A 78 1.01 13.17 -0.65
N TYR A 79 -0.21 13.08 -0.11
CA TYR A 79 -1.07 14.22 0.18
C TYR A 79 -1.51 14.20 1.65
N ARG A 80 -1.37 15.32 2.36
CA ARG A 80 -1.90 15.42 3.73
C ARG A 80 -3.42 15.28 3.76
N SER A 81 -4.09 15.82 2.74
CA SER A 81 -5.52 15.67 2.52
C SER A 81 -5.82 15.87 1.05
N ALA A 82 -6.70 15.07 0.47
CA ALA A 82 -7.28 15.32 -0.84
C ALA A 82 -8.65 14.65 -0.97
N LYS A 83 -9.46 15.17 -1.90
CA LYS A 83 -10.73 14.54 -2.28
C LYS A 83 -10.47 13.21 -3.01
N MET A 84 -11.21 12.16 -2.65
CA MET A 84 -11.35 10.93 -3.45
C MET A 84 -12.80 10.76 -3.90
N SER A 85 -12.99 10.45 -5.19
CA SER A 85 -14.33 10.25 -5.76
C SER A 85 -14.31 9.20 -6.85
N GLY A 86 -15.40 8.45 -6.98
CA GLY A 86 -15.60 7.44 -8.02
C GLY A 86 -17.07 7.07 -8.14
N PRO A 87 -17.42 6.07 -8.98
CA PRO A 87 -18.80 5.62 -9.10
C PRO A 87 -19.37 5.20 -7.74
N GLY A 88 -20.39 5.91 -7.27
CA GLY A 88 -21.06 5.60 -6.01
C GLY A 88 -20.39 6.11 -4.73
N TYR A 89 -19.30 6.90 -4.82
CA TYR A 89 -18.73 7.53 -3.62
C TYR A 89 -18.12 8.92 -3.89
N TYR A 90 -18.22 9.77 -2.88
CA TYR A 90 -17.60 11.08 -2.82
C TYR A 90 -17.10 11.32 -1.39
N LEU A 91 -15.78 11.37 -1.23
CA LEU A 91 -15.11 11.48 0.06
C LEU A 91 -14.25 12.74 0.05
N PRO A 92 -14.76 13.87 0.58
CA PRO A 92 -13.95 15.05 0.77
C PRO A 92 -12.87 14.78 1.82
N ASP A 93 -11.74 15.45 1.67
CA ASP A 93 -10.70 15.53 2.70
C ASP A 93 -10.19 14.20 3.26
N VAL A 94 -9.94 13.22 2.38
CA VAL A 94 -9.32 11.95 2.78
C VAL A 94 -7.90 12.23 3.27
N PRO A 95 -7.56 11.90 4.53
CA PRO A 95 -6.30 12.31 5.13
C PRO A 95 -5.16 11.34 4.84
N TYR A 96 -3.93 11.85 4.86
CA TYR A 96 -2.67 11.08 4.87
C TYR A 96 -2.54 10.07 3.72
N ILE A 97 -2.85 10.51 2.50
CA ILE A 97 -2.84 9.68 1.31
C ILE A 97 -1.40 9.41 0.86
N MET A 98 -1.08 8.15 0.61
CA MET A 98 0.18 7.66 0.06
C MET A 98 -0.13 6.76 -1.13
N TYR A 99 -0.12 7.32 -2.35
CA TYR A 99 -0.37 6.52 -3.55
C TYR A 99 0.89 5.75 -3.96
N PHE A 100 0.72 4.47 -4.27
CA PHE A 100 1.82 3.58 -4.68
C PHE A 100 1.66 3.00 -6.08
N TYR A 101 0.44 2.97 -6.63
CA TYR A 101 0.20 2.51 -8.01
C TYR A 101 -1.08 3.09 -8.59
N LYS A 102 -1.01 3.89 -9.66
CA LYS A 102 -2.21 4.55 -10.24
C LYS A 102 -3.09 5.17 -9.13
N GLY A 103 -4.37 4.83 -9.06
CA GLY A 103 -5.29 5.29 -8.00
C GLY A 103 -5.22 4.51 -6.67
N TYR A 104 -4.36 3.49 -6.55
CA TYR A 104 -4.20 2.69 -5.33
C TYR A 104 -3.26 3.39 -4.35
N GLY A 105 -3.71 3.50 -3.10
CA GLY A 105 -2.94 4.12 -2.04
C GLY A 105 -3.31 3.60 -0.66
N LEU A 106 -2.46 3.94 0.31
CA LEU A 106 -2.74 3.84 1.73
C LEU A 106 -3.26 5.20 2.21
N HIS A 107 -4.32 5.22 3.03
CA HIS A 107 -4.83 6.49 3.56
C HIS A 107 -5.65 6.30 4.85
N GLY A 108 -5.87 7.40 5.57
CA GLY A 108 -6.77 7.42 6.72
C GLY A 108 -8.23 7.33 6.25
N THR A 109 -9.04 6.64 7.03
CA THR A 109 -10.44 6.35 6.69
C THR A 109 -11.35 6.74 7.85
N TYR A 110 -12.24 7.71 7.60
CA TYR A 110 -13.18 8.22 8.61
C TYR A 110 -14.61 7.69 8.44
N TRP A 111 -14.94 7.10 7.30
CA TRP A 111 -16.32 6.70 6.94
C TRP A 111 -16.69 5.29 7.37
N HIS A 112 -15.76 4.50 7.90
CA HIS A 112 -16.06 3.20 8.52
C HIS A 112 -15.03 2.83 9.58
N ASN A 113 -15.39 1.90 10.47
CA ASN A 113 -14.53 1.35 11.52
C ASN A 113 -14.32 -0.18 11.41
N ASN A 114 -14.73 -0.80 10.30
CA ASN A 114 -14.69 -2.26 10.09
C ASN A 114 -13.27 -2.80 9.73
N PHE A 115 -12.24 -2.27 10.39
CA PHE A 115 -10.85 -2.67 10.18
C PHE A 115 -10.66 -4.17 10.49
N GLY A 116 -9.92 -4.86 9.64
CA GLY A 116 -9.75 -6.32 9.70
C GLY A 116 -10.60 -7.07 8.68
N THR A 117 -11.45 -6.37 7.93
CA THR A 117 -12.27 -6.92 6.85
C THR A 117 -12.09 -6.09 5.57
N PRO A 118 -12.00 -6.69 4.37
CA PRO A 118 -11.98 -5.94 3.11
C PRO A 118 -13.24 -5.08 2.92
N MET A 119 -13.05 -3.79 2.64
CA MET A 119 -14.14 -2.79 2.57
C MET A 119 -13.96 -1.75 1.46
N SER A 120 -12.78 -1.69 0.83
CA SER A 120 -12.41 -0.58 -0.05
C SER A 120 -12.60 -0.89 -1.55
N HIS A 121 -12.41 0.16 -2.36
CA HIS A 121 -12.34 0.06 -3.83
C HIS A 121 -10.90 -0.20 -4.33
N GLY A 122 -10.07 -0.85 -3.52
CA GLY A 122 -8.70 -1.24 -3.83
C GLY A 122 -7.65 -0.57 -2.94
N CYS A 123 -7.96 0.59 -2.34
CA CYS A 123 -7.06 1.26 -1.40
C CYS A 123 -6.89 0.47 -0.10
N VAL A 124 -5.82 0.76 0.64
CA VAL A 124 -5.59 0.21 1.97
C VAL A 124 -6.07 1.25 2.98
N ASN A 125 -7.17 0.95 3.66
CA ASN A 125 -7.80 1.83 4.63
C ASN A 125 -7.17 1.61 6.01
N LEU A 126 -6.60 2.67 6.58
CA LEU A 126 -6.10 2.70 7.96
C LEU A 126 -7.00 3.59 8.81
N THR A 127 -6.91 3.44 10.14
CA THR A 127 -7.41 4.51 11.03
C THR A 127 -6.67 5.81 10.73
N THR A 128 -7.30 6.96 10.97
CA THR A 128 -6.65 8.26 10.71
C THR A 128 -5.36 8.44 11.49
N SER A 129 -5.28 7.93 12.72
CA SER A 129 -4.06 7.97 13.55
C SER A 129 -2.94 7.08 12.98
N ASP A 130 -3.28 5.86 12.54
CA ASP A 130 -2.30 4.93 11.97
C ASP A 130 -1.79 5.45 10.62
N ALA A 131 -2.68 6.00 9.79
CA ALA A 131 -2.29 6.66 8.55
C ALA A 131 -1.39 7.87 8.81
N ALA A 132 -1.66 8.67 9.84
CA ALA A 132 -0.82 9.80 10.22
C ALA A 132 0.59 9.34 10.61
N TRP A 133 0.68 8.29 11.43
CA TRP A 133 1.96 7.71 11.83
C TRP A 133 2.73 7.22 10.61
N LEU A 134 2.10 6.39 9.77
CA LEU A 134 2.72 5.79 8.60
C LEU A 134 3.13 6.85 7.57
N PHE A 135 2.30 7.86 7.38
CA PHE A 135 2.61 9.00 6.53
C PHE A 135 3.81 9.79 7.02
N ASN A 136 3.99 10.00 8.32
CA ASN A 136 5.16 10.71 8.81
C ASN A 136 6.43 9.85 8.79
N TRP A 137 6.28 8.52 8.93
CA TRP A 137 7.40 7.58 8.92
C TRP A 137 7.92 7.26 7.50
N ALA A 138 7.02 7.04 6.54
CA ALA A 138 7.36 6.70 5.16
C ALA A 138 7.71 7.94 4.33
N SER A 139 8.50 7.75 3.26
CA SER A 139 8.86 8.80 2.29
C SER A 139 8.35 8.43 0.89
N VAL A 140 8.31 9.41 -0.02
CA VAL A 140 8.19 9.09 -1.45
C VAL A 140 9.39 8.22 -1.82
N GLY A 141 9.15 7.13 -2.55
CA GLY A 141 10.13 6.09 -2.87
C GLY A 141 10.13 4.90 -1.92
N THR A 142 9.48 4.97 -0.75
CA THR A 142 9.31 3.82 0.16
C THR A 142 8.59 2.68 -0.57
N LEU A 143 9.16 1.49 -0.51
CA LEU A 143 8.59 0.29 -1.11
C LEU A 143 7.29 -0.11 -0.39
N VAL A 144 6.30 -0.56 -1.16
CA VAL A 144 5.06 -1.19 -0.70
C VAL A 144 4.98 -2.56 -1.35
N ASN A 145 5.13 -3.61 -0.55
CA ASN A 145 4.97 -5.01 -0.94
C ASN A 145 3.55 -5.45 -0.60
N VAL A 146 2.77 -5.87 -1.58
CA VAL A 146 1.38 -6.33 -1.38
C VAL A 146 1.26 -7.79 -1.75
N HIS A 147 0.80 -8.62 -0.82
CA HIS A 147 0.70 -10.06 -1.00
C HIS A 147 -0.46 -10.68 -0.21
N TYR A 148 -0.74 -11.96 -0.48
CA TYR A 148 -1.62 -12.79 0.35
C TYR A 148 -0.84 -13.52 1.42
#